data_AF-A0A5N9E637-F1
#
_entry.id   AF-A0A5N9E637-F1
#
_cell.length_a   1.000
_cell.length_b   1.000
_cell.length_c   1.000
_cell.angle_alpha   90.00
_cell.angle_beta   90.00
_cell.angle_gamma   90.00
#
_symmetry.space_group_name_H-M   'P 1'
#
loop_
_entity.id
_entity.type
_entity.pdbx_description
1 polymer ?
#
loop_
_entity_poly.entity_id
_entity_poly.type
_entity_poly.pdbx_seq_one_letter_code
_entity_poly.pdbx_strand_id
1 'polypeptide(L)'
;MTSKPEYIDLLNDIRLQEHRAGVYLEAWANKTDNKDLKECLSFVAAREYSHGDIFDRRVKELGFDTQEIEDPDFEEKVRVVTSDISDAEKIAWLKEARLRMPTPGVRQRYEAATVDESVDPLTRSLLRWFTDVEDDSVVRMGGVYAEIEKAR
;
A
#
# COMPACT_ATOMS: atom_id res chain seq x y z
N MET A 1 -4.69 12.25 31.21
CA MET A 1 -4.89 11.45 29.98
C MET A 1 -4.14 12.15 28.88
N THR A 2 -3.12 11.52 28.31
CA THR A 2 -2.40 12.04 27.14
C THR A 2 -3.37 11.98 25.96
N SER A 3 -3.60 13.10 25.28
CA SER A 3 -4.40 13.14 24.05
C SER A 3 -3.77 12.21 23.01
N LYS A 4 -4.61 11.51 22.23
CA LYS A 4 -4.16 10.69 21.10
C LYS A 4 -3.33 11.55 20.14
N PRO A 5 -2.05 11.21 19.87
CA PRO A 5 -1.27 11.92 18.86
C PRO A 5 -1.86 11.73 17.47
N GLU A 6 -1.80 12.76 16.62
CA GLU A 6 -2.35 12.73 15.26
C GLU A 6 -1.73 11.63 14.39
N TYR A 7 -0.45 11.31 14.59
CA TYR A 7 0.22 10.26 13.83
C TYR A 7 -0.35 8.86 14.08
N ILE A 8 -1.12 8.62 15.16
CA ILE A 8 -1.77 7.32 15.38
C ILE A 8 -2.82 7.03 14.29
N ASP A 9 -3.59 8.04 13.88
CA ASP A 9 -4.55 7.89 12.78
C ASP A 9 -3.83 7.62 11.46
N LEU A 10 -2.69 8.29 11.22
CA LEU A 10 -1.84 8.01 10.07
C LEU A 10 -1.33 6.56 10.06
N LEU A 11 -0.85 6.02 11.19
CA LEU A 11 -0.40 4.63 11.25
C LEU A 11 -1.54 3.64 10.97
N ASN A 12 -2.76 3.93 11.44
CA ASN A 12 -3.93 3.11 11.14
C ASN A 12 -4.33 3.19 9.66
N ASP A 13 -4.24 4.36 9.03
CA ASP A 13 -4.48 4.53 7.61
C ASP A 13 -3.50 3.71 6.77
N ILE A 14 -2.20 3.75 7.11
CA ILE A 14 -1.17 2.95 6.44
C ILE A 14 -1.51 1.47 6.62
N ARG A 15 -1.67 1.00 7.87
CA ARG A 15 -2.04 -0.41 8.17
C ARG A 15 -3.16 -0.94 7.26
N LEU A 16 -4.26 -0.18 7.14
CA LEU A 16 -5.42 -0.57 6.35
C LEU A 16 -5.13 -0.57 4.84
N GLN A 17 -4.40 0.42 4.35
CA GLN A 17 -4.07 0.52 2.92
C GLN A 17 -3.11 -0.58 2.48
N GLU A 18 -2.07 -0.83 3.27
CA GLU A 18 -1.10 -1.90 3.01
C GLU A 18 -1.80 -3.26 3.03
N HIS A 19 -2.59 -3.56 4.07
CA HIS A 19 -3.29 -4.85 4.12
C HIS A 19 -4.22 -5.06 2.90
N ARG A 20 -4.93 -4.01 2.46
CA ARG A 20 -5.78 -4.06 1.26
C ARG A 20 -4.98 -4.19 -0.03
N ALA A 21 -3.84 -3.52 -0.12
CA ALA A 21 -2.92 -3.67 -1.24
C ALA A 21 -2.45 -5.11 -1.36
N GLY A 22 -2.06 -5.74 -0.25
CA GLY A 22 -1.76 -7.17 -0.19
C GLY A 22 -2.87 -8.03 -0.82
N VAL A 23 -4.12 -7.82 -0.41
CA VAL A 23 -5.27 -8.58 -0.92
C VAL A 23 -5.46 -8.44 -2.43
N TYR A 24 -5.54 -7.22 -2.96
CA TYR A 24 -5.83 -7.09 -4.39
C TYR A 24 -4.61 -7.45 -5.26
N LEU A 25 -3.37 -7.27 -4.78
CA LEU A 25 -2.17 -7.68 -5.50
C LEU A 25 -2.03 -9.20 -5.54
N GLU A 26 -2.30 -9.89 -4.42
CA GLU A 26 -2.36 -11.36 -4.39
C GLU A 26 -3.46 -11.90 -5.30
N ALA A 27 -4.65 -11.29 -5.26
CA ALA A 27 -5.77 -11.68 -6.13
C ALA A 27 -5.40 -11.54 -7.62
N TRP A 28 -4.70 -10.46 -7.98
CA TRP A 28 -4.20 -10.29 -9.34
C TRP A 28 -3.12 -11.31 -9.69
N ALA A 29 -2.16 -11.54 -8.79
CA ALA A 29 -1.11 -12.53 -8.98
C ALA A 29 -1.72 -13.92 -9.29
N ASN A 30 -2.79 -14.30 -8.58
CA ASN A 30 -3.51 -15.54 -8.82
C ASN A 30 -4.28 -15.59 -10.14
N LYS A 31 -4.64 -14.43 -10.71
CA LYS A 31 -5.41 -14.31 -11.95
C LYS A 31 -4.56 -14.25 -13.22
N THR A 32 -3.37 -13.63 -13.17
CA THR A 32 -2.54 -13.44 -14.37
C THR A 32 -1.84 -14.75 -14.82
N ASP A 33 -1.70 -14.90 -16.13
CA ASP A 33 -0.87 -15.93 -16.77
C ASP A 33 0.57 -15.46 -17.03
N ASN A 34 0.85 -14.16 -16.92
CA ASN A 34 2.19 -13.62 -17.06
C ASN A 34 3.03 -13.98 -15.82
N LYS A 35 4.10 -14.75 -16.04
CA LYS A 35 4.94 -15.30 -14.97
C LYS A 35 5.70 -14.21 -14.21
N ASP A 36 6.27 -13.24 -14.92
CA ASP A 36 7.05 -12.16 -14.32
C ASP A 36 6.14 -11.24 -13.50
N LEU A 37 4.93 -10.97 -14.01
CA LEU A 37 3.90 -10.24 -13.27
C LEU A 37 3.45 -11.00 -12.03
N LYS A 38 3.15 -12.29 -12.15
CA LYS A 38 2.75 -13.14 -11.02
C LYS A 38 3.80 -13.12 -9.91
N GLU A 39 5.07 -13.32 -10.27
CA GLU A 39 6.17 -13.30 -9.30
C GLU A 39 6.30 -11.94 -8.62
N CYS A 40 6.29 -10.86 -9.41
CA CYS A 40 6.38 -9.51 -8.87
C CYS A 40 5.22 -9.17 -7.94
N LEU A 41 3.98 -9.44 -8.35
CA LEU A 41 2.79 -9.14 -7.56
C LEU A 41 2.75 -9.96 -6.27
N SER A 42 3.09 -11.26 -6.33
CA SER A 42 3.13 -12.12 -5.14
C SER A 42 4.16 -11.62 -4.12
N PHE A 43 5.33 -11.20 -4.61
CA PHE A 43 6.37 -10.65 -3.76
C PHE A 43 5.95 -9.34 -3.10
N VAL A 44 5.38 -8.42 -3.88
CA VAL A 44 4.91 -7.13 -3.32
C VAL A 44 3.76 -7.37 -2.36
N ALA A 45 2.77 -8.20 -2.71
CA ALA A 45 1.66 -8.53 -1.80
C ALA A 45 2.14 -9.02 -0.42
N ALA A 46 3.18 -9.87 -0.38
CA ALA A 46 3.77 -10.32 0.88
C ALA A 46 4.41 -9.17 1.70
N ARG A 47 4.99 -8.16 1.03
CA ARG A 47 5.47 -6.94 1.69
C ARG A 47 4.30 -6.13 2.25
N GLU A 48 3.27 -5.89 1.46
CA GLU A 48 2.10 -5.12 1.88
C GLU A 48 1.43 -5.73 3.13
N TYR A 49 1.30 -7.07 3.18
CA TYR A 49 0.82 -7.75 4.38
C TYR A 49 1.74 -7.53 5.58
N SER A 50 3.06 -7.66 5.37
CA SER A 50 4.05 -7.44 6.42
C SER A 50 4.05 -5.99 6.92
N HIS A 51 3.86 -5.01 6.03
CA HIS A 51 3.71 -3.61 6.39
C HIS A 51 2.46 -3.40 7.25
N GLY A 52 1.32 -3.93 6.82
CA GLY A 52 0.08 -3.92 7.59
C GLY A 52 0.29 -4.44 9.02
N ASP A 53 0.89 -5.62 9.17
CA ASP A 53 1.14 -6.24 10.48
C ASP A 53 2.10 -5.41 11.35
N ILE A 54 3.15 -4.83 10.76
CA ILE A 54 4.11 -3.99 11.48
C ILE A 54 3.45 -2.70 11.99
N PHE A 55 2.60 -2.05 11.18
CA PHE A 55 1.89 -0.85 11.60
C PHE A 55 0.79 -1.13 12.63
N ASP A 56 0.06 -2.25 12.50
CA ASP A 56 -0.84 -2.77 13.54
C ASP A 56 -0.11 -2.91 14.89
N ARG A 57 1.03 -3.61 14.86
CA ARG A 57 1.86 -3.80 16.04
C ARG A 57 2.35 -2.46 16.61
N ARG A 58 2.79 -1.52 15.77
CA ARG A 58 3.29 -0.22 16.23
C ARG A 58 2.21 0.59 16.95
N VAL A 59 0.97 0.58 16.45
CA VAL A 59 -0.17 1.24 17.11
C VAL A 59 -0.41 0.64 18.50
N LYS A 60 -0.35 -0.69 18.63
CA LYS A 60 -0.50 -1.40 19.92
C LYS A 60 0.64 -1.10 20.89
N GLU A 61 1.88 -1.04 20.41
CA GLU A 61 3.06 -0.66 21.22
C GLU A 61 2.96 0.76 21.79
N LEU A 62 2.23 1.65 21.11
CA LEU A 62 1.96 3.01 21.56
C LEU A 62 0.79 3.11 22.56
N GLY A 63 0.14 1.97 22.87
CA GLY A 63 -0.95 1.89 23.84
C GLY A 63 -2.33 2.26 23.26
N PHE A 64 -2.51 2.17 21.94
CA PHE A 64 -3.77 2.44 21.26
C PHE A 64 -4.30 1.20 20.54
N ASP A 65 -5.62 1.18 20.30
CA ASP A 65 -6.28 0.16 19.48
C ASP A 65 -6.40 0.63 18.02
N THR A 66 -6.15 -0.29 17.08
CA THR A 66 -6.39 -0.08 15.66
C THR A 66 -7.89 0.03 15.36
N GLN A 67 -8.23 0.76 14.31
CA GLN A 67 -9.61 0.98 13.88
C GLN A 67 -9.80 0.41 12.48
N GLU A 68 -10.91 -0.28 12.27
CA GLU A 68 -11.33 -0.69 10.93
C GLU A 68 -12.13 0.44 10.29
N ILE A 69 -11.69 0.90 9.11
CA ILE A 69 -12.32 1.98 8.35
C ILE A 69 -12.55 1.46 6.94
N GLU A 70 -13.80 1.37 6.50
CA GLU A 70 -14.15 0.89 5.16
C GLU A 70 -13.48 1.74 4.06
N ASP A 71 -12.96 1.07 3.03
CA ASP A 71 -12.56 1.71 1.77
C ASP A 71 -13.67 1.42 0.73
N PRO A 72 -14.46 2.43 0.33
CA PRO A 72 -15.58 2.23 -0.59
C PRO A 72 -15.15 1.73 -1.98
N ASP A 73 -13.89 1.94 -2.36
CA ASP A 73 -13.36 1.51 -3.66
C ASP A 73 -12.66 0.14 -3.60
N PHE A 74 -12.56 -0.48 -2.42
CA PHE A 74 -11.80 -1.72 -2.26
C PHE A 74 -12.40 -2.90 -3.05
N GLU A 75 -13.71 -3.09 -2.95
CA GLU A 75 -14.40 -4.17 -3.69
C GLU A 75 -14.25 -4.00 -5.20
N GLU A 76 -14.31 -2.75 -5.68
CA GLU A 76 -14.13 -2.42 -7.09
C GLU A 76 -12.70 -2.72 -7.57
N LYS A 77 -11.67 -2.39 -6.77
CA LYS A 77 -10.27 -2.75 -7.08
C LYS A 77 -10.12 -4.26 -7.23
N VAL A 78 -10.64 -5.03 -6.27
CA VAL A 78 -10.60 -6.50 -6.31
C VAL A 78 -11.34 -7.04 -7.53
N ARG A 79 -12.52 -6.51 -7.85
CA ARG A 79 -13.30 -6.89 -9.04
C ARG A 79 -12.52 -6.67 -10.32
N VAL A 80 -11.86 -5.51 -10.48
CA VAL A 80 -11.08 -5.20 -11.68
C VAL A 80 -9.90 -6.14 -11.84
N VAL A 81 -9.08 -6.34 -10.80
CA VAL A 81 -7.86 -7.15 -10.93
C VAL A 81 -8.15 -8.65 -11.12
N THR A 82 -9.31 -9.13 -10.67
CA THR A 82 -9.78 -10.50 -10.87
C THR A 82 -10.58 -10.72 -12.16
N SER A 83 -10.91 -9.65 -12.89
CA SER A 83 -11.65 -9.73 -14.16
C SER A 83 -10.81 -10.32 -15.31
N ASP A 84 -11.48 -10.58 -16.44
CA ASP A 84 -10.89 -11.14 -17.67
C ASP A 84 -10.28 -10.09 -18.61
N ILE A 85 -10.30 -8.80 -18.25
CA ILE A 85 -9.59 -7.78 -19.03
C ILE A 85 -8.08 -8.01 -18.96
N SER A 86 -7.33 -7.50 -19.93
CA SER A 86 -5.89 -7.70 -20.01
C SER A 86 -5.15 -7.07 -18.83
N ASP A 87 -3.95 -7.57 -18.51
CA ASP A 87 -3.10 -6.97 -17.47
C ASP A 87 -2.76 -5.51 -17.80
N ALA A 88 -2.58 -5.16 -19.08
CA ALA A 88 -2.38 -3.78 -19.51
C ALA A 88 -3.58 -2.87 -19.17
N GLU A 89 -4.81 -3.36 -19.35
CA GLU A 89 -6.03 -2.63 -18.98
C GLU A 89 -6.18 -2.50 -17.46
N LYS A 90 -5.81 -3.53 -16.69
CA LYS A 90 -5.77 -3.47 -15.21
C LYS A 90 -4.75 -2.44 -14.71
N ILE A 91 -3.55 -2.41 -15.31
CA ILE A 91 -2.50 -1.41 -15.02
C ILE A 91 -3.04 0.01 -15.27
N ALA A 92 -3.63 0.23 -16.45
CA ALA A 92 -4.17 1.53 -16.82
C ALA A 92 -5.26 1.99 -15.83
N TRP A 93 -6.17 1.09 -15.48
CA TRP A 93 -7.24 1.38 -14.53
C TRP A 93 -6.71 1.74 -13.14
N LEU A 94 -5.72 1.00 -12.62
CA LEU A 94 -5.11 1.29 -11.32
C LEU A 94 -4.36 2.62 -11.31
N LYS A 95 -3.65 2.96 -12.40
CA LYS A 95 -3.00 4.26 -12.56
C LYS A 95 -4.02 5.40 -12.55
N GLU A 96 -5.15 5.24 -13.24
CA GLU A 96 -6.25 6.23 -13.25
C GLU A 96 -6.92 6.34 -11.87
N ALA A 97 -7.16 5.21 -11.19
CA ALA A 97 -7.70 5.21 -9.83
C ALA A 97 -6.79 6.00 -8.87
N ARG A 98 -5.47 5.85 -8.97
CA ARG A 98 -4.49 6.59 -8.15
C ARG A 98 -4.58 8.11 -8.39
N LEU A 99 -4.87 8.56 -9.62
CA LEU A 99 -5.01 9.99 -9.94
C LEU A 99 -6.25 10.64 -9.31
N ARG A 100 -7.26 9.85 -8.95
CA ARG A 100 -8.50 10.32 -8.30
C ARG A 100 -8.38 10.46 -6.77
N MET A 101 -7.27 10.01 -6.19
CA MET A 101 -7.08 10.04 -4.74
C MET A 101 -6.90 11.48 -4.21
N PRO A 102 -7.40 11.79 -3.00
CA PRO A 102 -7.20 13.09 -2.38
C PRO A 102 -5.73 13.46 -2.20
N THR A 103 -5.44 14.77 -2.27
CA THR A 103 -4.13 15.34 -1.95
C THR A 103 -4.23 16.16 -0.64
N PRO A 104 -3.36 15.94 0.36
CA PRO A 104 -2.22 15.04 0.33
C PRO A 104 -2.60 13.57 0.45
N GLY A 105 -1.97 12.73 -0.36
CA GLY A 105 -2.10 11.27 -0.26
C GLY A 105 -1.38 10.72 0.98
N VAL A 106 -1.64 9.47 1.32
CA VAL A 106 -1.03 8.81 2.50
C VAL A 106 0.50 8.80 2.42
N ARG A 107 1.03 8.60 1.22
CA ARG A 107 2.47 8.72 0.95
C ARG A 107 3.06 10.05 1.36
N GLN A 108 2.46 11.16 0.95
CA GLN A 108 2.94 12.49 1.33
C GLN A 108 2.84 12.71 2.85
N ARG A 109 1.81 12.15 3.50
CA ARG A 109 1.65 12.23 4.95
C ARG A 109 2.73 11.43 5.71
N TYR A 110 3.03 10.20 5.30
CA TYR A 110 4.08 9.42 5.96
C TYR A 110 5.48 9.97 5.69
N GLU A 111 5.75 10.49 4.48
CA GLU A 111 7.02 11.13 4.13
C GLU A 111 7.26 12.36 5.03
N ALA A 112 6.24 13.21 5.21
CA ALA A 112 6.32 14.36 6.12
C ALA A 112 6.55 13.93 7.58
N ALA A 113 5.87 12.87 8.03
CA ALA A 113 5.99 12.34 9.38
C ALA A 113 7.39 11.75 9.67
N THR A 114 8.21 11.43 8.66
CA THR A 114 9.59 10.94 8.89
C THR A 114 10.48 11.99 9.57
N VAL A 115 10.22 13.28 9.36
CA VAL A 115 11.05 14.38 9.90
C VAL A 115 10.35 15.17 11.01
N ASP A 116 9.04 14.97 11.20
CA ASP A 116 8.25 15.66 12.22
C ASP A 116 8.71 15.32 13.65
N GLU A 117 9.18 16.31 14.39
CA GLU A 117 9.66 16.14 15.77
C GLU A 117 8.54 15.81 16.78
N SER A 118 7.27 15.98 16.40
CA SER A 118 6.12 15.54 17.20
C SER A 118 5.92 14.01 17.17
N VAL A 119 6.51 13.34 16.18
CA VAL A 119 6.47 11.88 16.04
C VAL A 119 7.65 11.27 16.80
N ASP A 120 7.36 10.23 17.59
CA ASP A 120 8.39 9.60 18.40
C ASP A 120 9.52 9.00 17.53
N PRO A 121 10.77 8.94 18.04
CA PRO A 121 11.93 8.53 17.24
C PRO A 121 11.83 7.13 16.62
N LEU A 122 11.16 6.19 17.30
CA LEU A 122 11.01 4.83 16.81
C LEU A 122 10.01 4.80 15.65
N THR A 123 8.86 5.48 15.79
CA THR A 123 7.88 5.61 14.70
C THR A 123 8.49 6.34 13.49
N ARG A 124 9.26 7.40 13.68
CA ARG A 124 9.96 8.06 12.55
C ARG A 124 10.92 7.13 11.82
N SER A 125 11.62 6.28 12.56
CA SER A 125 12.56 5.33 11.98
C SER A 125 11.85 4.21 11.21
N LEU A 126 10.70 3.75 11.73
CA LEU A 126 9.82 2.84 11.02
C LEU A 126 9.29 3.45 9.72
N LEU A 127 8.80 4.70 9.75
CA LEU A 127 8.27 5.37 8.56
C LEU A 127 9.35 5.60 7.48
N ARG A 128 10.59 5.89 7.88
CA ARG A 128 11.73 5.96 6.94
C ARG A 128 12.01 4.63 6.27
N TRP A 129 12.17 3.56 7.06
CA TRP A 129 12.38 2.22 6.52
C TRP A 129 11.23 1.81 5.59
N PHE A 130 10.00 2.08 5.99
CA PHE A 130 8.81 1.81 5.18
C PHE A 130 8.87 2.59 3.85
N THR A 131 9.22 3.87 3.87
CA THR A 131 9.38 4.67 2.65
C THR A 131 10.43 4.08 1.70
N ASP A 132 11.57 3.62 2.22
CA ASP A 132 12.62 2.99 1.41
C ASP A 132 12.14 1.68 0.77
N VAL A 133 11.36 0.87 1.50
CA VAL A 133 10.79 -0.38 0.97
C VAL A 133 9.69 -0.13 -0.06
N GLU A 134 8.85 0.87 0.18
CA GLU A 134 7.82 1.33 -0.77
C GLU A 134 8.43 1.77 -2.10
N ASP A 135 9.53 2.52 -2.06
CA ASP A 135 10.23 2.93 -3.27
C ASP A 135 10.85 1.75 -4.04
N ASP A 136 11.40 0.75 -3.34
CA ASP A 136 11.86 -0.48 -3.98
C ASP A 136 10.70 -1.26 -4.64
N SER A 137 9.55 -1.37 -3.97
CA SER A 137 8.34 -1.98 -4.53
C SER A 137 7.86 -1.24 -5.78
N VAL A 138 7.83 0.10 -5.75
CA VAL A 138 7.45 0.94 -6.90
C VAL A 138 8.38 0.74 -8.09
N VAL A 139 9.70 0.73 -7.87
CA VAL A 139 10.68 0.50 -8.95
C VAL A 139 10.50 -0.89 -9.57
N ARG A 140 10.33 -1.91 -8.73
CA ARG A 140 10.13 -3.30 -9.18
C ARG A 140 8.85 -3.45 -10.01
N MET A 141 7.72 -2.97 -9.49
CA MET A 141 6.44 -3.02 -10.20
C MET A 141 6.48 -2.20 -11.49
N GLY A 142 7.08 -1.01 -11.44
CA GLY A 142 7.21 -0.12 -12.60
C GLY A 142 7.97 -0.79 -13.76
N GLY A 143 9.02 -1.55 -13.47
CA GLY A 143 9.75 -2.33 -14.47
C GLY A 143 8.86 -3.36 -15.17
N VAL A 144 8.14 -4.19 -14.42
CA VAL A 144 7.28 -5.24 -14.99
C VAL A 144 6.09 -4.64 -15.73
N TYR A 145 5.48 -3.58 -15.21
CA TYR A 145 4.36 -2.88 -15.86
C TYR A 145 4.79 -2.29 -17.20
N ALA A 146 5.98 -1.69 -17.27
CA ALA A 146 6.49 -1.12 -18.52
C ALA A 146 6.65 -2.18 -19.62
N GLU A 147 7.09 -3.39 -19.28
CA GLU A 147 7.20 -4.49 -20.26
C GLU A 147 5.84 -4.97 -20.76
N ILE A 148 4.84 -5.06 -19.88
CA ILE A 148 3.45 -5.40 -20.25
C ILE A 148 2.85 -4.33 -21.17
N GLU A 149 3.05 -3.05 -20.85
CA GLU A 149 2.52 -1.94 -21.63
C GLU A 149 3.16 -1.84 -23.03
N LYS A 150 4.44 -2.24 -23.18
CA LYS A 150 5.12 -2.31 -24.49
C LYS A 150 4.62 -3.46 -25.36
N ALA A 151 4.13 -4.54 -24.76
CA ALA A 151 3.65 -5.71 -25.47
C ALA A 151 2.19 -5.58 -25.99
N ARG A 152 1.56 -4.42 -25.79
CA ARG A 152 0.19 -4.10 -26.19
C ARG A 152 0.05 -3.83 -27.70
#